data_AF-A0A1F5NPV8-F1
#
_entry.id   AF-A0A1F5NPV8-F1
#
_cell.length_a   1.000
_cell.length_b   1.000
_cell.length_c   1.000
_cell.angle_alpha   90.00
_cell.angle_beta   90.00
_cell.angle_gamma   90.00
#
_symmetry.space_group_name_H-M   'P 1'
#
loop_
_entity.id
_entity.type
_entity.pdbx_description
1 polymer ?
#
loop_
_entity_poly.entity_id
_entity_poly.type
_entity_poly.pdbx_seq_one_letter_code
_entity_poly.pdbx_strand_id
1 'polypeptide(L)'
;MLTIRLQRTGTKNKPTFRIVLAQSYHAASKQALEVLGSYNPKSKVLGIKNKERLMYWVSKNVSISPTVRNLLIEKKVIEGKKVKAWQPKQTEKPAEVAAPIAEAAKAPVAPVAAPAEAPVVEVKV
;
A
#
# COMPACT_ATOMS: atom_id res chain seq x y z
N MET A 1 -7.91 5.97 8.03
CA MET A 1 -9.09 5.56 7.24
C MET A 1 -9.82 4.43 7.96
N LEU A 2 -11.14 4.29 7.77
CA LEU A 2 -11.89 3.14 8.27
C LEU A 2 -11.69 1.95 7.33
N THR A 3 -11.46 0.76 7.88
CA THR A 3 -11.14 -0.43 7.08
C THR A 3 -11.77 -1.68 7.67
N ILE A 4 -12.36 -2.51 6.80
CA ILE A 4 -12.79 -3.86 7.16
C ILE A 4 -11.60 -4.81 7.00
N ARG A 5 -11.15 -5.40 8.10
CA ARG A 5 -9.94 -6.23 8.17
C ARG A 5 -10.13 -7.47 9.04
N LEU A 6 -9.17 -8.40 8.94
CA LEU A 6 -9.10 -9.57 9.81
C LEU A 6 -8.36 -9.22 11.10
N GLN A 7 -8.93 -9.63 12.23
CA GLN A 7 -8.30 -9.59 13.54
C GLN A 7 -8.12 -11.02 14.05
N ARG A 8 -6.90 -11.40 14.44
CA ARG A 8 -6.63 -12.73 14.99
C ARG A 8 -7.07 -12.79 16.45
N THR A 9 -7.81 -13.85 16.81
CA THR A 9 -8.27 -14.10 18.19
C THR A 9 -8.03 -15.55 18.63
N GLY A 10 -7.50 -16.41 17.76
CA GLY A 10 -7.18 -17.79 18.08
C GLY A 10 -5.83 -17.99 18.81
N THR A 11 -5.58 -19.22 19.24
CA THR A 11 -4.36 -19.62 19.95
C THR A 11 -3.22 -19.98 19.00
N LYS A 12 -2.04 -20.28 19.56
CA LYS A 12 -0.89 -20.84 18.82
C LYS A 12 -1.33 -22.12 18.08
N ASN A 13 -0.99 -22.24 16.80
CA ASN A 13 -1.36 -23.37 15.91
C ASN A 13 -2.86 -23.59 15.65
N LYS A 14 -3.74 -22.78 16.23
CA LYS A 14 -5.19 -22.77 15.94
C LYS A 14 -5.65 -21.32 15.70
N PRO A 15 -5.25 -20.72 14.55
CA PRO A 15 -5.65 -19.36 14.23
C PRO A 15 -7.15 -19.30 13.94
N THR A 16 -7.83 -18.37 14.59
CA THR A 16 -9.21 -17.98 14.32
C THR A 16 -9.22 -16.48 14.11
N PHE A 17 -10.00 -16.02 13.14
CA PHE A 17 -10.10 -14.61 12.78
C PHE A 17 -11.50 -14.08 13.01
N ARG A 18 -11.59 -12.79 13.34
CA ARG A 18 -12.81 -11.99 13.33
C ARG A 18 -12.74 -11.00 12.18
N ILE A 19 -13.86 -10.80 11.51
CA ILE A 19 -14.02 -9.71 10.53
C ILE A 19 -14.48 -8.50 11.32
N VAL A 20 -13.66 -7.46 11.32
CA VAL A 20 -13.86 -6.28 12.15
C VAL A 20 -13.80 -5.01 11.34
N LEU A 21 -14.61 -4.03 11.76
CA LEU A 21 -14.52 -2.64 11.33
C LEU A 21 -13.59 -1.91 12.31
N ALA A 22 -12.45 -1.43 11.82
CA ALA A 22 -11.48 -0.73 12.65
C ALA A 22 -10.81 0.38 11.85
N GLN A 23 -10.21 1.36 12.55
CA GLN A 23 -9.38 2.35 11.89
C GLN A 23 -8.03 1.74 11.51
N SER A 24 -7.52 2.15 10.34
CA SER A 24 -6.31 1.60 9.73
C SER A 24 -5.06 1.76 10.60
N TYR A 25 -4.96 2.86 11.35
CA TYR A 25 -3.81 3.19 12.19
C TYR A 25 -3.76 2.40 13.50
N HIS A 26 -4.88 1.79 13.93
CA HIS A 26 -4.87 0.95 15.12
C HIS A 26 -4.20 -0.40 14.84
N ALA A 27 -3.50 -0.94 15.83
CA ALA A 27 -2.93 -2.28 15.77
C ALA A 27 -4.03 -3.33 15.51
N ALA A 28 -3.70 -4.36 14.70
CA ALA A 28 -4.67 -5.37 14.28
C ALA A 28 -5.30 -6.16 15.44
N SER A 29 -4.61 -6.27 16.58
CA SER A 29 -5.07 -6.98 17.78
C SER A 29 -5.86 -6.11 18.76
N LYS A 30 -5.91 -4.79 18.58
CA LYS A 30 -6.57 -3.86 19.51
C LYS A 30 -8.08 -3.81 19.29
N GLN A 31 -8.74 -2.91 20.02
CA GLN A 31 -10.18 -2.68 19.98
C GLN A 31 -10.66 -2.35 18.55
N ALA A 32 -11.71 -3.06 18.14
CA ALA A 32 -12.47 -2.78 16.93
C ALA A 32 -13.70 -1.94 17.27
N LEU A 33 -14.22 -1.17 16.31
CA LEU A 33 -15.47 -0.44 16.47
C LEU A 33 -16.66 -1.41 16.44
N GLU A 34 -16.65 -2.36 15.51
CA GLU A 34 -17.73 -3.33 15.33
C GLU A 34 -17.19 -4.68 14.83
N VAL A 35 -17.77 -5.78 15.30
CA VAL A 35 -17.47 -7.14 14.85
C VAL A 35 -18.56 -7.62 13.90
N LEU A 36 -18.23 -7.77 12.62
CA LEU A 36 -19.18 -8.12 11.56
C LEU A 36 -19.31 -9.64 11.38
N GLY A 37 -18.28 -10.40 11.75
CA GLY A 37 -18.30 -11.85 11.62
C GLY A 37 -17.04 -12.54 12.13
N SER A 38 -16.93 -13.83 11.81
CA SER A 38 -15.82 -14.70 12.11
C SER A 38 -15.39 -15.50 10.88
N TYR A 39 -14.12 -15.89 10.88
CA TYR A 39 -13.53 -16.73 9.87
C TYR A 39 -12.59 -17.74 10.52
N ASN A 40 -12.80 -19.02 10.21
CA ASN A 40 -11.89 -20.08 10.60
C ASN A 40 -11.17 -20.61 9.35
N PRO A 41 -9.84 -20.48 9.25
CA PRO A 41 -9.07 -20.92 8.10
C PRO A 41 -8.98 -22.45 7.99
N LYS A 42 -9.08 -23.19 9.11
CA LYS A 42 -8.99 -24.66 9.10
C LYS A 42 -10.25 -25.28 8.52
N SER A 43 -11.41 -24.83 8.97
CA SER A 43 -12.70 -25.30 8.45
C SER A 43 -13.16 -24.55 7.20
N LYS A 44 -12.48 -23.46 6.82
CA LYS A 44 -12.87 -22.52 5.75
C LYS A 44 -14.30 -21.97 5.95
N VAL A 45 -14.81 -22.02 7.18
CA VAL A 45 -16.14 -21.51 7.51
C VAL A 45 -16.03 -20.01 7.80
N LEU A 46 -16.70 -19.24 6.95
CA LEU A 46 -17.06 -17.84 7.20
C LEU A 46 -18.41 -17.80 7.89
N GLY A 47 -18.47 -17.23 9.09
CA GLY A 47 -19.71 -16.94 9.82
C GLY A 47 -19.94 -15.44 9.86
N ILE A 48 -20.87 -14.93 9.06
CA ILE A 48 -21.26 -13.51 9.11
C ILE A 48 -22.35 -13.37 10.16
N LYS A 49 -22.12 -12.54 11.18
CA LYS A 49 -23.11 -12.28 12.22
C LYS A 49 -24.16 -11.29 11.72
N ASN A 50 -23.72 -10.16 11.17
CA ASN A 50 -24.60 -9.05 10.78
C ASN A 50 -24.41 -8.73 9.29
N LYS A 51 -25.23 -9.35 8.43
CA LYS A 51 -25.18 -9.11 6.97
C LYS A 51 -25.61 -7.69 6.60
N GLU A 52 -26.67 -7.19 7.22
CA GLU A 52 -27.21 -5.84 6.97
C GLU A 52 -26.18 -4.76 7.27
N ARG A 53 -25.49 -4.86 8.40
CA ARG A 53 -24.41 -3.94 8.78
C ARG A 53 -23.23 -4.01 7.81
N LEU A 54 -22.87 -5.21 7.35
CA LEU A 54 -21.82 -5.36 6.34
C LEU A 54 -22.21 -4.62 5.06
N MET A 55 -23.43 -4.81 4.56
CA MET A 55 -23.92 -4.14 3.35
C MET A 55 -23.94 -2.62 3.51
N TYR A 56 -24.38 -2.12 4.67
CA TYR A 56 -24.35 -0.69 4.99
C TYR A 56 -22.94 -0.09 4.86
N TRP A 57 -21.93 -0.76 5.41
CA TRP A 57 -20.55 -0.29 5.33
C TRP A 57 -19.96 -0.39 3.92
N VAL A 58 -20.38 -1.39 3.14
CA VAL A 58 -20.03 -1.52 1.73
C VAL A 58 -20.61 -0.35 0.93
N SER A 59 -21.89 0.00 1.16
CA SER A 59 -22.53 1.15 0.50
C SER A 59 -21.86 2.49 0.85
N LYS A 60 -21.23 2.58 2.03
CA LYS A 60 -20.44 3.75 2.45
C LYS A 60 -19.03 3.79 1.85
N ASN A 61 -18.70 2.91 0.91
CA ASN A 61 -17.37 2.82 0.29
C ASN A 61 -16.23 2.64 1.30
N VAL A 62 -16.49 1.95 2.41
CA VAL A 62 -15.42 1.61 3.36
C VAL A 62 -14.43 0.67 2.70
N SER A 63 -13.13 0.95 2.87
CA SER A 63 -12.08 0.11 2.29
C SER A 63 -12.07 -1.29 2.90
N ILE A 64 -11.98 -2.31 2.05
CA ILE A 64 -11.96 -3.73 2.45
C ILE A 64 -10.60 -4.31 2.11
N SER A 65 -9.99 -5.02 3.06
CA SER A 65 -8.74 -5.75 2.82
C SER A 65 -8.91 -6.81 1.72
N PRO A 66 -7.92 -7.04 0.84
CA PRO A 66 -8.03 -7.97 -0.29
C PRO A 66 -8.48 -9.38 0.12
N THR A 67 -7.95 -9.90 1.22
CA THR A 67 -8.32 -11.23 1.74
C THR A 67 -9.78 -11.29 2.17
N VAL A 68 -10.26 -10.27 2.88
CA VAL A 68 -11.67 -10.20 3.32
C VAL A 68 -12.59 -10.10 2.12
N ARG A 69 -12.24 -9.26 1.13
CA ARG A 69 -12.99 -9.14 -0.12
C ARG A 69 -13.11 -10.49 -0.83
N ASN A 70 -12.01 -11.23 -0.94
CA ASN A 70 -12.00 -12.55 -1.58
C ASN A 70 -12.88 -13.56 -0.83
N LEU A 71 -12.84 -13.57 0.51
CA LEU A 71 -13.70 -14.44 1.32
C LEU A 71 -15.21 -14.12 1.13
N LEU A 72 -15.56 -12.85 1.02
CA LEU A 72 -16.94 -12.42 0.80
C LEU A 72 -17.44 -12.79 -0.61
N ILE A 73 -16.57 -12.68 -1.62
CA ILE A 73 -16.88 -13.09 -3.00
C ILE A 73 -17.04 -14.61 -3.09
N GLU A 74 -16.15 -15.38 -2.46
CA GLU A 74 -16.23 -16.86 -2.45
C GLU A 74 -17.52 -17.37 -1.84
N LYS A 75 -18.01 -16.68 -0.81
CA LYS A 75 -19.26 -16.99 -0.12
C LYS A 75 -20.49 -16.35 -0.77
N LYS A 76 -20.33 -15.69 -1.93
CA LYS A 76 -21.39 -14.99 -2.69
C LYS A 76 -22.16 -13.96 -1.85
N VAL A 77 -21.48 -13.29 -0.93
CA VAL A 77 -22.06 -12.23 -0.08
C VAL A 77 -22.00 -10.88 -0.77
N ILE A 78 -20.94 -10.66 -1.54
CA ILE A 78 -20.73 -9.47 -2.37
C ILE A 78 -20.30 -9.95 -3.74
N GLU A 79 -20.82 -9.33 -4.79
CA GLU A 79 -20.42 -9.59 -6.15
C GLU A 79 -19.16 -8.78 -6.51
N GLY A 80 -18.21 -9.40 -7.20
CA GLY A 80 -17.02 -8.70 -7.65
C GLY A 80 -15.88 -9.62 -8.06
N LYS A 81 -14.85 -9.01 -8.64
CA LYS A 81 -13.62 -9.69 -9.02
C LYS A 81 -12.74 -9.90 -7.78
N LYS A 82 -12.13 -11.10 -7.66
CA LYS A 82 -11.12 -11.39 -6.65
C LYS A 82 -9.89 -10.52 -6.90
N VAL A 83 -9.27 -10.04 -5.82
CA VAL A 83 -8.10 -9.16 -5.89
C VAL A 83 -6.89 -9.92 -5.34
N LYS A 84 -5.77 -9.85 -6.06
CA LYS A 84 -4.49 -10.41 -5.58
C LYS A 84 -3.92 -9.48 -4.50
N ALA A 85 -3.67 -10.02 -3.31
CA ALA A 85 -3.17 -9.23 -2.17
C ALA A 85 -1.69 -8.85 -2.27
N TRP A 86 -0.91 -9.57 -3.08
CA TRP A 86 0.54 -9.40 -3.22
C TRP A 86 0.92 -9.20 -4.68
N GLN A 87 1.67 -8.13 -4.95
CA GLN A 87 2.28 -7.83 -6.25
C GLN A 87 3.80 -7.87 -6.03
N PRO A 88 4.57 -8.72 -6.75
CA PRO A 88 6.02 -8.67 -6.68
C PRO A 88 6.50 -7.32 -7.23
N LYS A 89 7.46 -6.69 -6.55
CA LYS A 89 8.08 -5.47 -7.06
C LYS A 89 8.86 -5.82 -8.32
N GLN A 90 8.41 -5.33 -9.47
CA GLN A 90 9.20 -5.41 -10.70
C GLN A 90 10.49 -4.64 -10.45
N THR A 91 11.61 -5.35 -10.43
CA THR A 91 12.93 -4.73 -10.46
C THR A 91 13.15 -4.39 -11.92
N GLU A 92 12.95 -3.12 -12.28
CA GLU A 92 13.37 -2.61 -13.58
C GLU A 92 14.88 -2.84 -13.67
N LYS A 93 15.31 -3.69 -14.61
CA LYS A 93 16.72 -3.79 -14.98
C LYS A 93 17.11 -2.43 -15.57
N PRO A 94 18.07 -1.70 -15.00
CA PRO A 94 18.63 -0.53 -15.66
C PRO A 94 19.55 -1.03 -16.76
N ALA A 95 19.02 -1.14 -17.97
CA ALA A 95 19.81 -1.19 -19.18
C ALA A 95 19.08 -0.36 -20.25
N GLU A 96 19.78 0.65 -20.77
CA GLU A 96 19.48 1.35 -22.02
C GLU A 96 18.56 2.59 -21.96
N VAL A 97 18.99 3.63 -21.22
CA VAL A 97 18.74 5.03 -21.63
C VAL A 97 20.04 5.81 -21.46
N ALA A 98 20.99 5.61 -22.39
CA ALA A 98 22.17 6.47 -22.52
C ALA A 98 22.64 6.52 -23.99
N ALA A 99 21.73 6.87 -24.90
CA ALA A 99 21.93 7.50 -26.22
C ALA A 99 20.53 7.60 -26.85
N PRO A 100 20.00 8.78 -27.26
CA PRO A 100 20.72 9.96 -27.77
C PRO A 100 20.23 11.29 -27.18
N ILE A 101 21.14 12.08 -26.59
CA ILE A 101 20.98 13.54 -26.52
C ILE A 101 21.85 14.07 -27.66
N ALA A 102 21.29 14.07 -28.86
CA ALA A 102 21.95 14.57 -30.07
C ALA A 102 20.94 15.26 -30.98
N GLU A 103 20.19 16.24 -30.45
CA GLU A 103 19.70 17.36 -31.25
C GLU A 103 19.14 18.48 -30.36
N ALA A 104 19.43 19.74 -30.76
CA ALA A 104 18.97 21.02 -30.19
C ALA A 104 19.93 21.74 -29.21
N ALA A 105 20.96 22.40 -29.77
CA ALA A 105 21.17 23.85 -29.61
C ALA A 105 22.45 24.29 -30.33
N LYS A 106 22.29 24.67 -31.61
CA LYS A 106 23.30 25.34 -32.43
C LYS A 106 23.36 26.82 -31.96
N ALA A 107 24.53 27.24 -31.45
CA ALA A 107 25.30 28.49 -31.67
C ALA A 107 24.58 29.86 -31.90
N PRO A 108 25.25 31.03 -31.83
CA PRO A 108 26.54 31.43 -31.21
C PRO A 108 26.49 32.80 -30.48
N VAL A 109 27.43 33.09 -29.57
CA VAL A 109 28.05 34.43 -29.49
C VAL A 109 29.43 34.30 -28.84
N ALA A 110 30.38 34.98 -29.46
CA ALA A 110 31.81 34.82 -29.30
C ALA A 110 32.38 35.79 -28.23
N PRO A 111 33.71 35.89 -28.07
CA PRO A 111 34.46 35.71 -26.82
C PRO A 111 34.80 37.07 -26.18
N VAL A 112 35.53 37.12 -25.06
CA VAL A 112 36.62 38.08 -24.76
C VAL A 112 37.13 37.90 -23.31
N ALA A 113 38.44 37.62 -23.25
CA ALA A 113 39.48 38.04 -22.30
C ALA A 113 39.37 37.82 -20.77
N ALA A 114 40.37 37.08 -20.27
CA ALA A 114 40.99 37.18 -18.95
C ALA A 114 41.56 38.60 -18.68
N PRO A 115 41.78 39.02 -17.42
CA PRO A 115 42.97 38.62 -16.63
C PRO A 115 42.61 38.34 -15.14
N ALA A 116 43.28 37.46 -14.38
CA ALA A 116 44.63 37.54 -13.81
C ALA A 116 44.91 38.81 -12.97
N GLU A 117 44.70 38.75 -11.66
CA GLU A 117 45.57 39.43 -10.68
C GLU A 117 45.42 38.81 -9.28
N ALA A 118 46.56 38.36 -8.75
CA ALA A 118 46.79 38.09 -7.32
C ALA A 118 47.04 39.44 -6.60
N PRO A 119 47.09 39.54 -5.25
CA PRO A 119 48.15 38.88 -4.48
C PRO A 119 47.77 38.37 -3.08
N VAL A 120 48.71 37.59 -2.58
CA VAL A 120 48.84 36.95 -1.27
C VAL A 120 49.23 37.97 -0.20
N VAL A 121 48.64 37.87 1.00
CA VAL A 121 49.14 38.39 2.28
C VAL A 121 48.80 37.32 3.34
N GLU A 122 49.75 36.47 3.72
CA GLU A 122 50.60 36.61 4.93
C GLU A 122 49.86 36.20 6.23
N VAL A 123 50.09 34.97 6.71
CA VAL A 123 49.99 34.64 8.14
C VAL A 123 51.17 33.77 8.54
N LYS A 124 52.00 34.39 9.38
CA LYS A 124 53.10 33.86 10.17
C LYS A 124 52.55 33.28 11.47
N VAL A 125 52.86 32.01 11.79
CA VAL A 125 53.39 31.46 13.07
C VAL A 125 53.88 30.04 12.78
#